data_AF-A0A1M5LTG8-F1
#
_entry.id   AF-A0A1M5LTG8-F1
#
_cell.length_a   1.000
_cell.length_b   1.000
_cell.length_c   1.000
_cell.angle_alpha   90.00
_cell.angle_beta   90.00
_cell.angle_gamma   90.00
#
_symmetry.space_group_name_H-M   'P 1'
#
loop_
_entity.id
_entity.type
_entity.pdbx_description
1 polymer ?
#
loop_
_entity_poly.entity_id
_entity_poly.type
_entity_poly.pdbx_seq_one_letter_code
_entity_poly.pdbx_strand_id
1 'polypeptide(L)'
;MGYACPVCETPQRDGEHLANHLAFTAMLHGDEHEDWLDEHVDDWGDRTPAELASTVTEFAEETEYDEVFEDTTGSGHGYHDHAHGDPTQADVTGDPTGGAAEAVVDDAVESVLEEAQELTEEMYGLDDGGDDATEE
;
A
#
# COMPACT_ATOMS: atom_id res chain seq x y z
N MET A 1 -11.93 -19.10 0.49
CA MET A 1 -11.04 -20.28 0.53
C MET A 1 -9.94 -20.00 -0.46
N GLY A 2 -8.70 -19.94 0.03
CA GLY A 2 -7.54 -19.58 -0.77
C GLY A 2 -6.84 -20.80 -1.34
N TYR A 3 -5.78 -20.56 -2.10
CA TYR A 3 -4.92 -21.59 -2.66
C TYR A 3 -3.46 -21.26 -2.41
N ALA A 4 -2.67 -22.24 -1.97
CA ALA A 4 -1.23 -22.08 -1.84
C ALA A 4 -0.57 -22.17 -3.22
N CYS A 5 0.35 -21.26 -3.52
CA CYS A 5 1.18 -21.35 -4.72
C CYS A 5 2.00 -22.65 -4.69
N PRO A 6 1.95 -23.52 -5.73
CA PRO A 6 2.67 -24.80 -5.74
C PRO A 6 4.19 -24.65 -5.77
N VAL A 7 4.70 -23.44 -6.06
CA VAL A 7 6.14 -23.15 -6.16
C VAL A 7 6.68 -22.54 -4.88
N CYS A 8 6.04 -21.48 -4.37
CA CYS A 8 6.55 -20.71 -3.23
C CYS A 8 5.68 -20.82 -1.96
N GLU A 9 4.65 -21.68 -1.98
CA GLU A 9 3.73 -21.98 -0.88
C GLU A 9 2.93 -20.76 -0.35
N THR A 10 3.05 -19.60 -1.00
CA THR A 10 2.38 -18.38 -0.58
C THR A 10 0.87 -18.52 -0.77
N PRO A 11 0.04 -18.33 0.28
CA PRO A 11 -1.40 -18.43 0.18
C PRO A 11 -1.96 -17.26 -0.64
N GLN A 12 -2.86 -17.57 -1.57
CA GLN A 12 -3.55 -16.62 -2.45
C GLN A 12 -5.04 -16.62 -2.15
N ARG A 13 -5.69 -15.47 -2.28
CA ARG A 13 -7.09 -15.27 -1.87
C ARG A 13 -8.07 -16.22 -2.57
N ASP A 14 -7.86 -16.43 -3.87
CA ASP A 14 -8.66 -17.28 -4.74
C ASP A 14 -7.84 -17.75 -5.95
N GLY A 15 -8.44 -18.60 -6.79
CA GLY A 15 -7.78 -19.20 -7.94
C GLY A 15 -7.33 -18.18 -9.00
N GLU A 16 -8.03 -17.05 -9.16
CA GLU A 16 -7.63 -16.01 -10.11
C GLU A 16 -6.42 -15.23 -9.59
N HIS A 17 -6.36 -14.97 -8.28
CA HIS A 17 -5.17 -14.38 -7.65
C HIS A 17 -3.97 -15.33 -7.74
N LEU A 18 -4.17 -16.63 -7.54
CA LEU A 18 -3.13 -17.64 -7.76
C LEU A 18 -2.62 -17.63 -9.21
N ALA A 19 -3.53 -17.66 -10.19
CA ALA A 19 -3.16 -17.62 -11.60
C ALA A 19 -2.38 -16.35 -11.96
N ASN A 20 -2.82 -15.18 -11.47
CA ASN A 20 -2.10 -13.93 -11.65
C ASN A 20 -0.70 -13.96 -11.01
N HIS A 21 -0.60 -14.44 -9.77
CA HIS A 21 0.67 -14.55 -9.07
C HIS A 21 1.67 -15.40 -9.87
N LEU A 22 1.27 -16.59 -10.31
CA LEU A 22 2.10 -17.47 -11.13
C LEU A 22 2.52 -16.79 -12.45
N ALA A 23 1.56 -16.24 -13.20
CA ALA A 23 1.82 -15.66 -14.51
C ALA A 23 2.73 -14.41 -14.43
N PHE A 24 2.46 -13.49 -13.50
CA PHE A 24 3.28 -12.29 -13.35
C PHE A 24 4.68 -12.61 -12.83
N THR A 25 4.80 -13.52 -11.86
CA THR A 25 6.11 -13.91 -11.35
C THR A 25 6.95 -14.61 -12.42
N ALA A 26 6.33 -15.49 -13.22
CA ALA A 26 6.98 -16.09 -14.38
C ALA A 26 7.44 -15.03 -15.39
N MET A 27 6.57 -14.11 -15.82
CA MET A 27 6.92 -13.09 -16.82
C MET A 27 8.00 -12.10 -16.36
N LEU A 28 8.00 -11.71 -15.09
CA LEU A 28 8.89 -10.67 -14.58
C LEU A 28 10.25 -11.20 -14.13
N HIS A 29 10.28 -12.43 -13.63
CA HIS A 29 11.47 -12.98 -12.99
C HIS A 29 12.05 -14.19 -13.72
N GLY A 30 11.27 -14.90 -14.54
CA GLY A 30 11.74 -16.07 -15.32
C GLY A 30 12.33 -17.17 -14.45
N ASP A 31 11.65 -17.47 -13.33
CA ASP A 31 12.11 -18.38 -12.28
C ASP A 31 11.38 -19.74 -12.35
N GLU A 32 11.49 -20.53 -11.27
CA GLU A 32 10.75 -21.76 -10.98
C GLU A 32 9.24 -21.67 -11.26
N HIS A 33 8.66 -20.46 -11.27
CA HIS A 33 7.25 -20.22 -11.63
C HIS A 33 7.00 -20.38 -13.14
N GLU A 34 7.94 -19.95 -13.99
CA GLU A 34 7.88 -20.15 -15.44
C GLU A 34 8.09 -21.62 -15.79
N ASP A 35 9.13 -22.26 -15.24
CA ASP A 35 9.39 -23.70 -15.45
C ASP A 35 8.17 -24.56 -15.03
N TRP A 36 7.54 -24.23 -13.90
CA TRP A 36 6.35 -24.94 -13.44
C TRP A 36 5.17 -24.74 -14.40
N LEU A 37 4.95 -23.52 -14.88
CA LEU A 37 3.89 -23.21 -15.83
C LEU A 37 4.11 -23.88 -17.19
N ASP A 38 5.34 -23.91 -17.70
CA ASP A 38 5.68 -24.59 -18.95
C ASP A 38 5.48 -26.11 -18.86
N GLU A 39 5.71 -26.72 -17.70
CA GLU A 39 5.48 -28.16 -17.50
C GLU A 39 3.98 -28.53 -17.38
N HIS A 40 3.17 -27.65 -16.78
CA HIS A 40 1.78 -27.97 -16.45
C HIS A 40 0.76 -27.37 -17.43
N VAL A 41 1.11 -26.28 -18.12
CA VAL A 41 0.20 -25.51 -18.97
C VAL A 41 0.95 -24.89 -20.16
N ASP A 42 1.17 -25.66 -21.24
CA ASP A 42 2.00 -25.23 -22.39
C ASP A 42 1.64 -23.86 -23.01
N ASP A 43 0.37 -23.45 -23.00
CA ASP A 43 -0.13 -22.19 -23.57
C ASP A 43 -0.52 -21.15 -22.48
N TRP A 44 0.14 -21.15 -21.31
CA TRP A 44 -0.25 -20.29 -20.19
C TRP A 44 -0.17 -18.79 -20.53
N GLY A 45 0.78 -18.36 -21.37
CA GLY A 45 0.98 -16.97 -21.75
C GLY A 45 -0.15 -16.35 -22.58
N ASP A 46 -0.95 -17.18 -23.27
CA ASP A 46 -2.09 -16.75 -24.08
C ASP A 46 -3.42 -16.77 -23.31
N ARG A 47 -3.43 -17.31 -22.08
CA ARG A 47 -4.65 -17.47 -21.28
C ARG A 47 -4.91 -16.25 -20.41
N THR A 48 -6.18 -15.94 -20.22
CA THR A 48 -6.56 -15.01 -19.15
C THR A 48 -6.35 -15.63 -17.77
N PRO A 49 -6.17 -14.83 -16.71
CA PRO A 49 -6.04 -15.35 -15.34
C PRO A 49 -7.20 -16.25 -14.92
N ALA A 50 -8.44 -15.93 -15.33
CA ALA A 50 -9.61 -16.77 -15.04
C ALA A 50 -9.56 -18.14 -15.74
N GLU A 51 -9.09 -18.18 -16.99
CA GLU A 51 -8.91 -19.43 -17.74
C GLU A 51 -7.77 -20.27 -17.16
N LEU A 52 -6.68 -19.61 -16.76
CA LEU A 52 -5.54 -20.26 -16.13
C LEU A 52 -5.91 -20.81 -14.74
N ALA A 53 -6.69 -20.07 -13.96
CA ALA A 53 -7.16 -20.44 -12.62
C ALA A 53 -7.76 -21.85 -12.59
N SER A 54 -8.63 -22.15 -13.56
CA SER A 54 -9.32 -23.44 -13.63
C SER A 54 -8.37 -24.64 -13.73
N THR A 55 -7.19 -24.45 -14.33
CA THR A 55 -6.16 -25.50 -14.45
C THR A 55 -5.25 -25.50 -13.22
N VAL A 56 -4.74 -24.34 -12.80
CA VAL A 56 -3.75 -24.28 -11.70
C VAL A 56 -4.34 -24.65 -10.34
N THR A 57 -5.64 -24.42 -10.11
CA THR A 57 -6.30 -24.84 -8.86
C THR A 57 -6.41 -26.36 -8.70
N GLU A 58 -6.29 -27.14 -9.79
CA GLU A 58 -6.28 -28.60 -9.70
C GLU A 58 -4.97 -29.13 -9.08
N PHE A 59 -3.90 -28.33 -9.14
CA PHE A 59 -2.58 -28.67 -8.62
C PHE A 59 -2.23 -27.95 -7.31
N ALA A 60 -2.99 -26.91 -6.97
CA ALA A 60 -2.75 -26.10 -5.78
C ALA A 60 -3.52 -26.64 -4.56
N GLU A 61 -2.87 -26.60 -3.40
CA GLU A 61 -3.52 -26.96 -2.14
C GLU A 61 -4.50 -25.86 -1.69
N GLU A 62 -5.74 -26.24 -1.39
CA GLU A 62 -6.71 -25.34 -0.76
C GLU A 62 -6.25 -24.99 0.66
N THR A 63 -6.14 -23.69 0.96
CA THR A 63 -5.64 -23.18 2.25
C THR A 63 -6.45 -21.99 2.75
N GLU A 64 -6.28 -21.67 4.03
CA GLU A 64 -6.87 -20.46 4.60
C GLU A 64 -6.03 -19.24 4.18
N TYR A 65 -6.72 -18.20 3.72
CA TYR A 65 -6.10 -16.92 3.41
C TYR A 65 -6.46 -15.93 4.51
N ASP A 66 -5.45 -15.36 5.16
CA ASP A 66 -5.62 -14.39 6.25
C ASP A 66 -5.99 -13.02 5.66
N GLU A 67 -7.26 -12.65 5.71
CA GLU A 67 -7.75 -11.35 5.24
C GLU A 67 -7.43 -10.25 6.26
N VAL A 68 -6.16 -9.83 6.35
CA VAL A 68 -5.68 -8.84 7.34
C VAL A 68 -6.01 -7.37 7.04
N PHE A 69 -6.83 -7.06 6.03
CA PHE A 69 -7.02 -5.68 5.59
C PHE A 69 -8.46 -5.30 5.25
N GLU A 70 -9.31 -5.14 6.28
CA GLU A 70 -10.56 -4.34 6.18
C GLU A 70 -10.86 -3.47 7.44
N ASP A 71 -9.93 -3.25 8.37
CA ASP A 71 -10.12 -2.32 9.51
C ASP A 71 -9.15 -1.12 9.46
N THR A 72 -9.07 -0.47 8.31
CA THR A 72 -8.46 0.88 8.20
C THR A 72 -9.45 1.93 7.70
N THR A 73 -10.70 1.53 7.46
CA THR A 73 -11.79 2.43 7.01
C THR A 73 -13.08 2.29 7.85
N GLY A 74 -13.06 1.48 8.92
CA GLY A 74 -14.17 1.31 9.86
C GLY A 74 -14.24 2.44 10.89
N SER A 75 -15.18 3.37 10.72
CA SER A 75 -15.52 4.35 11.75
C SER A 75 -16.15 3.66 12.97
N GLY A 76 -15.33 3.43 13.99
CA GLY A 76 -15.74 2.95 15.31
C GLY A 76 -15.06 3.78 16.39
N HIS A 77 -15.80 4.70 17.01
CA HIS A 77 -15.40 5.34 18.26
C HIS A 77 -15.10 4.29 19.34
N GLY A 78 -13.83 3.97 19.53
CA GLY A 78 -13.34 3.16 20.62
C GLY A 78 -12.03 3.76 21.11
N TYR A 79 -12.10 4.54 22.18
CA TYR A 79 -10.94 5.00 22.93
C TYR A 79 -10.09 3.79 23.31
N HIS A 80 -8.95 3.58 22.64
CA HIS A 80 -7.87 2.82 23.20
C HIS A 80 -7.23 3.64 24.32
N ASP A 81 -7.83 3.54 25.50
CA ASP A 81 -7.18 3.90 26.75
C ASP A 81 -5.99 2.96 26.94
N HIS A 82 -4.80 3.45 26.62
CA HIS A 82 -3.54 2.82 27.01
C HIS A 82 -3.38 2.99 28.53
N ALA A 83 -4.14 2.20 29.30
CA ALA A 83 -3.97 2.05 30.73
C ALA A 83 -2.68 1.26 31.03
N HIS A 84 -1.52 1.91 30.86
CA HIS A 84 -0.30 1.49 31.53
C HIS A 84 -0.33 2.04 32.95
N GLY A 85 -0.94 1.27 33.85
CA GLY A 85 -0.77 1.49 35.28
C GLY A 85 0.62 1.07 35.75
N ASP A 86 1.51 2.04 35.98
CA ASP A 86 2.19 2.26 37.28
C ASP A 86 2.88 3.66 37.29
N PRO A 87 2.90 4.40 38.43
CA PRO A 87 2.84 5.85 38.43
C PRO A 87 4.16 6.52 38.81
N THR A 88 4.76 7.29 37.89
CA THR A 88 5.50 8.50 38.28
C THR A 88 5.57 9.48 37.09
N GLN A 89 4.62 10.41 36.99
CA GLN A 89 4.89 11.85 36.99
C GLN A 89 3.72 12.66 36.41
N ALA A 90 3.28 13.61 37.25
CA ALA A 90 2.69 14.90 36.92
C ALA A 90 1.42 14.93 36.05
N ASP A 91 0.30 14.86 36.76
CA ASP A 91 -0.83 15.81 36.70
C ASP A 91 -0.74 16.89 35.60
N VAL A 92 -1.49 16.70 34.52
CA VAL A 92 -2.04 17.80 33.72
C VAL A 92 -3.52 17.49 33.50
N THR A 93 -4.34 17.78 34.51
CA THR A 93 -5.76 17.98 34.29
C THR A 93 -5.96 19.33 33.61
N GLY A 94 -6.48 19.35 32.38
CA GLY A 94 -6.70 20.58 31.63
C GLY A 94 -7.74 20.43 30.52
N ASP A 95 -8.97 20.77 30.87
CA ASP A 95 -10.14 21.14 30.07
C ASP A 95 -9.90 21.60 28.60
N PRO A 96 -10.74 21.19 27.62
CA PRO A 96 -10.60 21.54 26.21
C PRO A 96 -11.10 22.94 25.81
N THR A 97 -11.33 23.86 26.75
CA THR A 97 -11.85 25.21 26.44
C THR A 97 -10.96 26.32 26.96
N GLY A 98 -9.82 26.57 26.31
CA GLY A 98 -9.07 27.79 26.57
C GLY A 98 -7.65 27.79 26.05
N GLY A 99 -7.41 28.68 25.09
CA GLY A 99 -6.06 29.11 24.72
C GLY A 99 -5.73 28.75 23.29
N ALA A 100 -5.69 29.76 22.43
CA ALA A 100 -4.80 29.73 21.29
C ALA A 100 -3.39 29.45 21.83
N ALA A 101 -2.97 28.19 21.79
CA ALA A 101 -1.57 27.85 21.87
C ALA A 101 -0.99 28.40 20.58
N GLU A 102 -0.47 29.63 20.67
CA GLU A 102 0.37 30.25 19.67
C GLU A 102 1.46 29.21 19.38
N ALA A 103 1.31 28.52 18.25
CA ALA A 103 2.27 27.53 17.83
C ALA A 103 3.57 28.29 17.62
N VAL A 104 4.50 28.14 18.55
CA VAL A 104 5.89 28.54 18.35
C VAL A 104 6.46 27.59 17.31
N VAL A 105 6.11 27.83 16.06
CA VAL A 105 6.84 27.33 14.90
C VAL A 105 8.21 27.99 14.99
N ASP A 106 9.23 27.16 15.16
CA ASP A 106 10.61 27.62 15.14
C ASP A 106 10.97 28.01 13.70
N ASP A 107 11.73 29.08 13.51
CA ASP A 107 12.16 29.60 12.20
C ASP A 107 12.81 28.52 11.32
N ALA A 108 13.49 27.54 11.93
CA ALA A 108 14.04 26.39 11.22
C ALA A 108 12.97 25.46 10.63
N VAL A 109 11.81 25.34 11.28
CA VAL A 109 10.67 24.52 10.78
C VAL A 109 9.98 25.24 9.63
N GLU A 110 9.81 26.56 9.72
CA GLU A 110 9.23 27.36 8.63
C GLU A 110 10.12 27.29 7.38
N SER A 111 11.43 27.47 7.53
CA SER A 111 12.39 27.37 6.42
C SER A 111 12.38 26.01 5.72
N VAL A 112 12.25 24.90 6.46
CA VAL A 112 12.18 23.55 5.85
C VAL A 112 10.86 23.33 5.10
N LEU A 113 9.75 23.88 5.60
CA LEU A 113 8.45 23.78 4.94
C LEU A 113 8.38 24.64 3.67
N GLU A 114 9.04 25.79 3.65
CA GLU A 114 9.18 26.63 2.46
C GLU A 114 10.07 25.97 1.39
N GLU A 115 11.22 25.41 1.78
CA GLU A 115 12.11 24.68 0.84
C GLU A 115 11.39 23.49 0.20
N ALA A 116 10.63 22.72 0.99
CA ALA A 116 9.87 21.58 0.48
C ALA A 116 8.76 22.00 -0.51
N GLN A 117 8.15 23.18 -0.30
CA GLN A 117 7.14 23.73 -1.21
C GLN A 117 7.80 24.18 -2.52
N GLU A 118 8.91 24.92 -2.47
CA GLU A 118 9.63 25.39 -3.65
C GLU A 118 10.11 24.23 -4.55
N LEU A 119 10.66 23.17 -3.95
CA LEU A 119 11.07 21.96 -4.69
C LEU A 119 9.88 21.28 -5.39
N THR A 120 8.70 21.35 -4.77
CA THR A 120 7.47 20.79 -5.34
C THR A 120 6.99 21.67 -6.49
N GLU A 121 7.03 22.99 -6.34
CA GLU A 121 6.66 23.96 -7.38
C GLU A 121 7.58 23.89 -8.61
N GLU A 122 8.90 23.72 -8.41
CA GLU A 122 9.87 23.46 -9.48
C GLU A 122 9.53 22.16 -10.22
N MET A 123 9.23 21.09 -9.49
CA MET A 123 8.88 19.79 -10.09
C MET A 123 7.59 19.85 -10.93
N TYR A 124 6.65 20.71 -10.55
CA TYR A 124 5.39 20.93 -11.29
C TYR A 124 5.44 22.04 -12.34
N GLY A 125 6.56 22.75 -12.51
CA GLY A 125 6.77 23.74 -13.57
C GLY A 125 5.84 24.96 -13.51
N LEU A 126 5.48 25.39 -12.30
CA LEU A 126 4.51 26.47 -12.06
C LEU A 126 5.09 27.88 -12.26
N ASP A 127 6.38 28.00 -12.58
CA ASP A 127 7.14 29.25 -12.77
C ASP A 127 7.13 29.80 -14.23
N ASP A 128 6.61 29.06 -15.21
CA ASP A 128 6.50 29.55 -16.60
C ASP A 128 5.16 30.26 -16.82
N GLY A 129 5.05 31.51 -16.34
CA GLY A 129 3.75 32.19 -16.32
C GLY A 129 3.76 33.69 -16.08
N GLY A 130 4.62 34.45 -16.76
CA GLY A 130 4.44 35.91 -16.82
C GLY A 130 5.61 36.73 -17.35
N ASP A 131 5.76 36.83 -18.67
CA ASP A 131 6.26 38.07 -19.27
C ASP A 131 5.38 38.46 -20.47
N ASP A 132 5.05 39.75 -20.46
CA ASP A 132 3.87 40.38 -21.03
C ASP A 132 4.04 40.74 -22.49
N ALA A 133 2.91 40.72 -23.21
CA ALA A 133 2.82 41.24 -24.55
C ALA A 133 2.94 42.77 -24.56
N THR A 134 3.98 43.33 -25.19
CA THR A 134 3.89 44.68 -25.78
C THR A 134 4.46 44.69 -27.18
N GLU A 135 3.56 44.91 -28.14
CA GLU A 135 3.78 45.15 -29.56
C GLU A 135 4.54 46.48 -29.79
N GLU A 136 5.48 46.51 -30.74
CA GLU A 136 5.88 47.71 -31.51
C GLU A 136 5.95 47.39 -33.01
#